data_AF-A0AAU2BTZ9-F1
#
_entry.id   AF-A0AAU2BTZ9-F1
#
_cell.length_a   1.000
_cell.length_b   1.000
_cell.length_c   1.000
_cell.angle_alpha   90.00
_cell.angle_beta   90.00
_cell.angle_gamma   90.00
#
_symmetry.space_group_name_H-M   'P 1'
#
loop_
_entity.id
_entity.type
_entity.pdbx_description
1 polymer ?
#
loop_
_entity_poly.entity_id
_entity_poly.type
_entity_poly.pdbx_seq_one_letter_code
_entity_poly.pdbx_strand_id
1 'polypeptide(L)' 'MLTPGEAPSHPHLVDRATFAALGAVLQPAPAPRFSRTPAQLTRPPAAVGTETREALTDWGIEDVDALLTSGAAHQA' A
#
# COMPACT_ATOMS: atom_id res chain seq x y z
N MET A 1 13.15 -7.04 -26.31
CA MET A 1 13.27 -6.85 -24.85
C MET A 1 12.64 -5.51 -24.55
N LEU A 2 11.80 -5.41 -23.51
CA LEU A 2 11.21 -4.14 -23.07
C LEU A 2 12.02 -3.57 -21.91
N THR A 3 12.18 -2.25 -21.87
CA THR A 3 12.67 -1.54 -20.68
C THR A 3 11.54 -1.35 -19.67
N PRO A 4 11.86 -1.09 -18.39
CA PRO A 4 10.84 -0.76 -17.39
C PRO A 4 9.96 0.45 -17.77
N GLY A 5 10.51 1.44 -18.49
CA GLY A 5 9.76 2.62 -18.92
C GLY A 5 8.82 2.38 -20.11
N GLU A 6 9.10 1.38 -20.95
CA GLU A 6 8.26 1.01 -22.10
C GLU A 6 7.13 0.04 -21.71
N ALA A 7 7.28 -0.69 -20.61
CA ALA A 7 6.32 -1.70 -20.20
C ALA A 7 4.88 -1.15 -20.04
N PRO A 8 4.63 0.01 -19.40
CA PRO A 8 3.26 0.47 -19.17
C PRO A 8 2.48 0.82 -20.44
N SER A 9 3.16 1.16 -21.53
CA SER A 9 2.55 1.53 -22.81
C SER A 9 2.48 0.38 -23.81
N HIS A 10 3.06 -0.78 -23.51
CA HIS A 10 3.04 -1.93 -24.41
C HIS A 10 1.60 -2.44 -24.61
N PRO A 11 1.11 -2.68 -25.85
CA PRO A 11 -0.30 -2.99 -26.13
C PRO A 11 -0.89 -4.10 -25.26
N HIS A 12 -0.16 -5.21 -25.11
CA HIS A 12 -0.60 -6.33 -24.27
C HIS A 12 -0.78 -5.96 -22.79
N LEU A 13 0.04 -5.05 -22.27
CA LEU A 13 0.00 -4.63 -20.86
C LEU A 13 -1.10 -3.60 -20.63
N VAL A 14 -1.39 -2.75 -21.64
CA VAL A 14 -2.53 -1.82 -21.67
C VAL A 14 -3.86 -2.57 -21.73
N ASP A 15 -4.03 -3.51 -22.67
CA ASP A 15 -5.27 -4.30 -22.84
C ASP A 15 -5.64 -5.06 -21.56
N ARG A 16 -4.61 -5.45 -20.82
CA ARG A 16 -4.76 -6.17 -19.56
C ARG A 16 -4.83 -5.23 -18.38
N ALA A 17 -4.70 -3.91 -18.51
CA ALA A 17 -4.59 -2.97 -17.39
C ALA A 17 -3.57 -3.42 -16.34
N THR A 18 -2.37 -3.85 -16.78
CA THR A 18 -1.32 -4.40 -15.91
C THR A 18 -0.72 -3.34 -15.00
N PHE A 19 -0.75 -2.07 -15.41
CA PHE A 19 -0.39 -0.92 -14.60
C PHE A 19 -1.64 -0.08 -14.35
N ALA A 20 -1.74 0.47 -13.14
CA ALA A 20 -2.80 1.36 -12.73
C ALA A 20 -2.21 2.55 -11.96
N ALA A 21 -2.86 3.70 -12.05
CA ALA A 21 -2.49 4.88 -11.27
C ALA A 21 -3.32 4.90 -9.97
N LEU A 22 -2.65 5.12 -8.83
CA LEU A 22 -3.30 5.52 -7.58
C LEU A 22 -2.63 6.83 -7.13
N GLY A 23 -3.39 7.93 -7.18
CA GLY A 23 -2.82 9.27 -7.03
C GLY A 23 -1.85 9.60 -8.18
N ALA A 24 -0.68 10.14 -7.85
CA ALA A 24 0.32 10.55 -8.84
C ALA A 24 1.30 9.43 -9.26
N VAL A 25 1.12 8.20 -8.77
CA VAL A 25 2.06 7.09 -8.98
C VAL A 25 1.46 6.05 -9.91
N LEU A 26 2.18 5.76 -11.00
CA LEU A 26 1.92 4.62 -11.86
C LEU A 26 2.59 3.37 -11.28
N GLN A 27 1.80 2.33 -11.00
CA GLN A 27 2.28 1.12 -10.36
C GLN A 27 1.60 -0.13 -10.95
N PRO A 28 2.19 -1.32 -10.77
CA PRO A 28 1.52 -2.57 -11.14
C PRO A 28 0.16 -2.70 -10.44
N ALA A 29 -0.87 -3.07 -11.20
CA ALA A 29 -2.15 -3.46 -10.63
C ALA A 29 -2.00 -4.80 -9.88
N PRO A 30 -2.84 -5.07 -8.87
CA PRO A 30 -2.81 -6.33 -8.12
C PRO A 30 -2.87 -7.57 -9.03
N ALA A 31 -2.06 -8.58 -8.70
CA ALA A 31 -2.00 -9.85 -9.40
C ALA A 31 -1.89 -11.03 -8.41
N PRO A 32 -2.48 -12.21 -8.71
CA PRO A 32 -3.33 -12.54 -9.87
C PRO A 32 -4.70 -11.83 -9.87
N ARG A 33 -5.36 -11.82 -11.03
CA ARG A 33 -6.71 -11.21 -11.19
C ARG A 33 -7.80 -12.22 -10.83
N PHE A 34 -8.14 -12.29 -9.55
CA PHE A 34 -9.20 -13.16 -9.08
C PHE A 34 -10.57 -12.67 -9.56
N SER A 35 -11.39 -13.57 -10.11
CA SER A 35 -12.73 -13.25 -10.62
C SER A 35 -13.78 -13.12 -9.52
N ARG A 36 -13.68 -13.91 -8.45
CA ARG A 36 -14.63 -13.90 -7.32
C ARG A 36 -14.35 -12.80 -6.30
N THR A 37 -13.08 -12.50 -6.05
CA THR A 37 -12.65 -11.50 -5.05
C THR A 37 -11.58 -10.60 -5.66
N PRO A 38 -11.97 -9.65 -6.53
CA PRO A 38 -11.02 -8.78 -7.19
C PRO A 38 -10.22 -7.96 -6.17
N ALA A 39 -8.89 -8.03 -6.25
CA ALA A 39 -8.02 -7.15 -5.45
C ALA A 39 -8.02 -5.73 -6.04
N GLN A 40 -7.94 -4.73 -5.18
CA GLN A 40 -8.00 -3.32 -5.54
C GLN A 40 -6.89 -2.52 -4.85
N LEU A 41 -6.40 -1.48 -5.52
CA LEU A 41 -5.53 -0.48 -4.91
C LEU A 41 -6.42 0.52 -4.15
N THR A 42 -6.43 0.45 -2.82
CA THR A 42 -7.41 1.18 -1.99
C THR A 42 -6.85 2.36 -1.23
N ARG A 43 -5.57 2.32 -0.83
CA ARG A 43 -4.94 3.38 -0.04
C ARG A 43 -3.52 3.69 -0.53
N PRO A 44 -3.08 4.96 -0.45
CA PRO A 44 -1.67 5.29 -0.65
C PRO A 44 -0.81 4.67 0.48
N PRO A 45 0.52 4.67 0.33
CA PRO A 45 1.43 4.35 1.44
C PRO A 45 1.16 5.26 2.63
N ALA A 46 1.08 4.67 3.83
CA ALA A 46 0.94 5.43 5.06
C ALA A 46 2.23 6.21 5.37
N ALA A 47 2.08 7.39 5.97
CA ALA A 47 3.23 8.10 6.53
C ALA A 47 3.69 7.40 7.81
N VAL A 48 5.00 7.52 8.12
CA VAL A 48 5.58 6.93 9.33
C VAL A 48 4.82 7.41 10.57
N GLY A 49 4.30 6.47 11.36
CA GLY A 49 3.60 6.77 12.61
C GLY A 49 2.10 7.03 12.50
N THR A 50 1.50 6.93 11.31
CA THR A 50 0.07 7.26 11.12
C THR A 50 -0.84 6.31 11.90
N GLU A 51 -0.61 5.00 11.81
CA GLU A 51 -1.45 3.97 12.44
C GLU A 51 -0.82 3.32 13.69
N THR A 52 0.23 3.89 14.27
CA THR A 52 0.98 3.27 15.39
C THR A 52 0.08 2.95 16.58
N ARG A 53 -0.72 3.91 17.04
CA ARG A 53 -1.61 3.71 18.19
C ARG A 53 -2.69 2.66 17.90
N GLU A 54 -3.31 2.74 16.72
CA GLU A 54 -4.36 1.79 16.31
C GLU A 54 -3.80 0.37 16.29
N ALA A 55 -2.67 0.14 15.63
CA ALA A 55 -2.04 -1.17 15.55
C ALA A 55 -1.65 -1.73 16.94
N LEU A 56 -1.06 -0.91 17.81
CA LEU A 56 -0.70 -1.34 19.17
C LEU A 56 -1.93 -1.70 20.01
N THR A 57 -3.01 -0.95 19.86
CA THR A 57 -4.28 -1.22 20.56
C THR A 57 -4.92 -2.51 20.05
N ASP A 58 -4.94 -2.72 18.72
CA ASP A 58 -5.46 -3.94 18.09
C ASP A 58 -4.69 -5.19 18.50
N TRP A 59 -3.40 -5.05 18.82
CA TRP A 59 -2.58 -6.12 19.37
C TRP A 59 -2.78 -6.36 20.88
N GLY A 60 -3.60 -5.55 21.54
CA GLY A 60 -3.89 -5.67 22.96
C GLY A 60 -2.80 -5.10 23.88
N ILE A 61 -1.99 -4.16 23.37
CA ILE A 61 -1.03 -3.43 24.22
C ILE A 61 -1.79 -2.37 25.01
N GLU A 62 -1.82 -2.52 26.33
CA GLU A 62 -2.63 -1.67 27.20
C GLU A 62 -2.03 -0.27 27.41
N ASP A 63 -0.70 -0.18 27.58
CA ASP A 63 -0.01 1.08 27.89
C ASP A 63 0.69 1.68 26.66
N VAL A 64 -0.09 1.98 25.63
CA VAL A 64 0.42 2.61 24.41
C VAL A 64 1.01 4.00 24.71
N ASP A 65 0.43 4.73 25.66
CA ASP A 65 0.90 6.08 26.02
C ASP A 65 2.29 6.07 26.66
N ALA A 66 2.63 5.08 27.49
CA ALA A 66 3.99 4.92 27.99
C ALA A 66 4.99 4.63 26.87
N LEU A 67 4.60 3.85 25.85
CA LEU A 67 5.46 3.57 24.70
C LEU A 67 5.71 4.81 23.85
N LEU A 68 4.68 5.63 23.64
CA LEU A 68 4.81 6.91 22.92
C LEU A 68 5.66 7.91 23.71
N THR A 69 5.42 8.01 25.03
CA THR A 69 6.13 8.95 25.90
C THR A 69 7.61 8.58 26.08
N SER A 70 7.91 7.28 26.18
CA SER A 70 9.30 6.79 26.28
C SER A 70 10.06 6.88 24.95
N GLY A 71 9.38 7.15 23.84
CA GLY A 71 9.94 7.14 22.49
C GLY A 71 10.19 5.74 21.92
N ALA A 72 9.73 4.69 22.60
CA ALA A 72 9.75 3.31 22.10
C ALA A 72 8.81 3.12 20.90
N ALA A 73 7.76 3.93 20.80
CA ALA A 73 6.85 4.02 19.67
C ALA A 73 6.67 5.49 19.24
N HIS A 74 6.33 5.71 17.96
CA HIS A 74 6.09 7.05 17.42
C HIS A 74 4.70 7.11 16.78
N GLN A 75 3.90 8.08 17.22
CA GLN A 75 2.65 8.47 16.57
C GLN A 75 2.88 9.82 15.89
N ALA A 76 2.52 9.92 14.61
CA ALA A 76 2.64 11.15 13.82
C ALA A 76 1.65 12.24 14.27
#